data_AF-A0A2E6TMB1-F1
#
_entry.id   AF-A0A2E6TMB1-F1
#
_cell.length_a   1.000
_cell.length_b   1.000
_cell.length_c   1.000
_cell.angle_alpha   90.00
_cell.angle_beta   90.00
_cell.angle_gamma   90.00
#
_symmetry.space_group_name_H-M   'P 1'
#
loop_
_entity.id
_entity.type
_entity.pdbx_description
1 polymer ?
#
loop_
_entity_poly.entity_id
_entity_poly.type
_entity_poly.pdbx_seq_one_letter_code
_entity_poly.pdbx_strand_id
1 'polypeptide(L)' 'MLSPQKTLNTYYLEARRDLLEVAAMLDRYDEAVKRDGQKAGDETRKDSLLQAMEILSKPDHADANRTEQLLVHFAKID' A
#
# COMPACT_ATOMS: atom_id res chain seq x y z
N MET A 1 -26.26 2.69 -1.70
CA MET A 1 -24.83 3.06 -1.68
C MET A 1 -24.69 4.51 -1.29
N LEU A 2 -23.58 4.89 -0.65
CA LEU A 2 -23.26 6.30 -0.41
C LEU A 2 -23.02 7.00 -1.77
N SER A 3 -23.28 8.30 -1.86
CA SER A 3 -22.86 9.08 -3.04
C SER A 3 -21.33 9.11 -3.12
N PRO A 4 -20.73 9.41 -4.30
CA PRO A 4 -19.28 9.52 -4.44
C PRO A 4 -18.66 10.48 -3.41
N GLN A 5 -19.24 11.67 -3.24
CA GLN A 5 -18.76 12.65 -2.26
C GLN A 5 -18.89 12.14 -0.82
N LYS A 6 -20.00 11.47 -0.48
CA LYS A 6 -20.19 10.93 0.87
C LYS A 6 -19.22 9.78 1.15
N THR A 7 -18.89 8.97 0.14
CA THR A 7 -17.87 7.91 0.24
C THR A 7 -16.50 8.49 0.58
N LEU A 8 -16.07 9.54 -0.15
CA LEU A 8 -14.81 10.23 0.15
C LEU A 8 -14.82 10.78 1.57
N ASN A 9 -15.84 11.54 1.94
CA ASN A 9 -15.89 12.17 3.27
C ASN A 9 -15.89 11.15 4.41
N THR A 10 -16.53 9.99 4.23
CA THR A 10 -16.60 8.95 5.26
C THR A 10 -15.27 8.22 5.46
N TYR A 11 -14.56 7.87 4.38
CA TYR A 11 -13.39 6.97 4.48
C TYR A 11 -12.04 7.65 4.27
N TYR A 12 -11.99 8.91 3.84
CA TYR A 12 -10.74 9.58 3.48
C TYR A 12 -9.73 9.66 4.63
N LEU A 13 -10.18 9.94 5.86
CA LEU A 13 -9.27 10.08 7.00
C LEU A 13 -8.60 8.75 7.37
N GLU A 14 -9.35 7.65 7.31
CA GLU A 14 -8.81 6.30 7.57
C GLU A 14 -7.82 5.91 6.48
N ALA A 15 -8.22 6.03 5.20
CA ALA A 15 -7.32 5.74 4.08
C ALA A 15 -6.03 6.58 4.11
N ARG A 16 -6.14 7.86 4.45
CA ARG A 16 -4.99 8.75 4.64
C ARG A 16 -4.08 8.25 5.76
N ARG A 17 -4.65 7.87 6.91
CA ARG A 17 -3.89 7.35 8.05
C ARG A 17 -3.14 6.08 7.66
N ASP A 18 -3.78 5.15 6.97
CA ASP A 18 -3.15 3.88 6.58
C ASP A 18 -1.99 4.10 5.59
N LEU A 19 -2.13 5.04 4.64
CA LEU A 19 -1.03 5.44 3.75
C LEU A 19 0.16 6.04 4.53
N LEU A 20 -0.10 6.82 5.58
CA LEU A 20 0.96 7.36 6.45
C LEU A 20 1.68 6.27 7.23
N GLU A 21 0.97 5.24 7.69
CA GLU A 21 1.58 4.08 8.35
C GLU A 21 2.50 3.30 7.41
N VAL A 22 2.09 3.12 6.15
CA VAL A 22 2.93 2.49 5.12
C VAL A 22 4.20 3.32 4.88
N ALA A 23 4.06 4.64 4.70
CA ALA A 23 5.21 5.53 4.53
C ALA A 23 6.17 5.46 5.74
N ALA A 24 5.63 5.52 6.96
CA ALA A 24 6.44 5.42 8.17
C ALA A 24 7.13 4.06 8.31
N MET A 25 6.55 2.98 7.80
CA MET A 25 7.23 1.68 7.75
C MET A 25 8.43 1.71 6.78
N LEU A 26 8.25 2.28 5.58
CA LEU A 26 9.32 2.41 4.59
C LEU A 26 10.46 3.32 5.10
N ASP A 27 10.15 4.44 5.75
CA ASP A 27 11.14 5.31 6.36
C ASP A 27 11.99 4.56 7.40
N ARG A 28 11.34 3.77 8.27
CA ARG A 28 12.04 2.95 9.27
C ARG A 28 12.93 1.89 8.64
N TYR A 29 12.50 1.30 7.52
CA TYR A 29 13.32 0.36 6.77
C TYR A 29 14.57 1.05 6.21
N ASP A 30 14.41 2.20 5.55
CA ASP A 30 15.53 2.94 4.96
C ASP A 30 16.54 3.39 6.03
N GLU A 31 16.07 3.83 7.20
CA GLU A 31 16.94 4.14 8.35
C GLU A 31 17.68 2.91 8.87
N ALA A 32 17.03 1.74 8.92
CA ALA A 32 17.70 0.50 9.31
C ALA A 32 18.80 0.10 8.31
N VAL A 33 18.53 0.22 7.01
CA VAL A 33 19.52 -0.04 5.94
C VAL A 33 20.71 0.91 6.05
N LYS A 34 20.47 2.21 6.31
CA LYS A 34 21.54 3.19 6.53
C LYS A 34 22.41 2.84 7.74
N ARG A 35 21.80 2.38 8.84
CA ARG A 35 22.49 2.02 10.07
C ARG A 35 23.32 0.74 9.91
N ASP A 36 22.74 -0.28 9.29
CA ASP A 36 23.33 -1.62 9.22
C ASP A 36 24.26 -1.78 8.00
N GLY A 37 24.23 -0.82 7.06
CA GLY A 37 25.09 -0.77 5.87
C GLY A 37 24.75 -1.80 4.80
N GLN A 38 23.68 -2.56 4.97
CA GLN A 38 23.21 -3.58 4.05
C GLN A 38 21.69 -3.64 4.04
N LYS A 39 21.13 -4.10 2.92
CA LYS A 39 19.69 -4.35 2.78
C LYS A 39 19.31 -5.65 3.51
N ALA A 40 18.01 -5.84 3.71
CA ALA A 40 17.51 -7.14 4.16
C ALA A 40 17.88 -8.25 3.17
N GLY A 41 18.15 -9.45 3.68
CA GLY A 41 18.40 -10.63 2.86
C GLY A 41 17.20 -11.07 2.01
N ASP A 42 16.00 -10.60 2.38
CA ASP A 42 14.77 -10.77 1.62
C ASP A 42 13.94 -9.48 1.69
N GLU A 43 13.72 -8.83 0.54
CA GLU A 43 12.91 -7.60 0.41
C GLU A 43 11.50 -7.89 -0.14
N THR A 44 11.11 -9.15 -0.32
CA THR A 44 9.86 -9.55 -0.99
C THR A 44 8.63 -8.86 -0.43
N ARG A 45 8.54 -8.70 0.90
CA ARG A 45 7.42 -7.99 1.56
C ARG A 45 7.40 -6.50 1.27
N LYS A 46 8.58 -5.85 1.23
CA LYS A 46 8.71 -4.43 0.88
C LYS A 46 8.29 -4.22 -0.57
N ASP A 47 8.83 -5.04 -1.47
CA ASP A 47 8.55 -4.94 -2.90
C ASP A 47 7.08 -5.22 -3.21
N SER A 48 6.48 -6.20 -2.53
CA SER A 48 5.04 -6.47 -2.62
C SER A 48 4.19 -5.28 -2.19
N LEU A 49 4.56 -4.55 -1.14
CA LEU A 49 3.83 -3.36 -0.71
C LEU A 49 3.94 -2.22 -1.74
N LEU A 50 5.12 -2.01 -2.31
CA LEU A 50 5.32 -1.01 -3.36
C LEU A 50 4.49 -1.33 -4.61
N GLN A 51 4.44 -2.60 -5.02
CA GLN A 51 3.59 -3.05 -6.13
C GLN A 51 2.09 -2.87 -5.83
N ALA A 52 1.66 -3.12 -4.58
CA ALA A 52 0.27 -2.85 -4.18
C ALA A 52 -0.08 -1.35 -4.31
N MET A 53 0.84 -0.45 -3.96
CA MET A 53 0.65 1.00 -4.15
C MET A 53 0.54 1.39 -5.62
N GLU A 54 1.28 0.73 -6.50
CA GLU A 54 1.17 0.93 -7.96
C GLU A 54 -0.19 0.49 -8.51
N ILE A 55 -0.76 -0.60 -7.98
CA ILE A 55 -2.12 -1.03 -8.32
C ILE A 55 -3.14 0.04 -7.89
N LEU A 56 -2.97 0.61 -6.68
CA LEU A 56 -3.89 1.61 -6.14
C LEU A 56 -3.79 2.98 -6.81
N SER A 57 -2.61 3.37 -7.31
CA SER A 57 -2.37 4.70 -7.88
C SER A 57 -2.94 4.88 -9.29
N LYS A 58 -3.40 3.80 -9.93
CA LYS A 58 -4.03 3.86 -11.25
C LYS A 58 -5.33 4.70 -11.20
N PRO A 59 -5.42 5.79 -12.00
CA PRO A 59 -6.52 6.74 -11.91
C PRO A 59 -7.84 6.13 -12.39
N ASP A 60 -7.79 5.40 -13.50
CA ASP A 60 -8.97 4.77 -14.12
C ASP A 60 -9.00 3.28 -13.79
N HIS A 61 -10.13 2.83 -13.28
CA HIS A 61 -10.43 1.41 -13.12
C HIS A 61 -11.78 1.13 -13.76
N ALA A 62 -11.79 0.22 -14.73
CA ALA A 62 -13.02 -0.24 -15.37
C ALA A 62 -13.98 -0.87 -14.34
N ASP A 63 -13.43 -1.53 -13.32
CA ASP A 63 -14.17 -2.23 -12.28
C ASP A 63 -13.78 -1.78 -10.87
N ALA A 64 -14.75 -1.78 -9.95
CA ALA A 64 -14.55 -1.45 -8.54
C ALA A 64 -13.96 -2.63 -7.72
N ASN A 65 -12.86 -3.24 -8.20
CA ASN A 65 -12.28 -4.47 -7.64
C ASN A 65 -10.83 -4.31 -7.11
N ARG A 66 -10.39 -3.09 -6.76
CA ARG A 66 -9.03 -2.85 -6.25
C ARG A 66 -8.68 -3.73 -5.03
N THR A 67 -9.63 -3.92 -4.12
CA THR A 67 -9.43 -4.79 -2.95
C THR A 67 -9.16 -6.24 -3.36
N GLU A 68 -9.90 -6.77 -4.33
CA GLU A 68 -9.67 -8.13 -4.85
C GLU A 68 -8.29 -8.24 -5.52
N GLN A 69 -7.90 -7.25 -6.32
CA GLN A 69 -6.57 -7.20 -6.94
C GLN A 69 -5.46 -7.24 -5.89
N LEU A 70 -5.62 -6.49 -4.79
CA LEU A 70 -4.67 -6.50 -3.67
C LEU A 70 -4.66 -7.85 -2.94
N LEU A 71 -5.81 -8.48 -2.72
CA LEU A 71 -5.88 -9.82 -2.10
C LEU A 71 -5.17 -10.87 -2.95
N VAL A 72 -5.41 -10.88 -4.25
CA VAL A 72 -4.73 -11.78 -5.21
C VAL A 72 -3.24 -11.50 -5.27
N HIS A 73 -2.85 -10.21 -5.19
CA HIS A 73 -1.45 -9.81 -5.15
C HIS A 73 -0.75 -10.33 -3.89
N PHE A 74 -1.32 -10.08 -2.71
CA PHE A 74 -0.74 -10.51 -1.44
C PHE A 74 -0.75 -12.03 -1.24
N ALA A 75 -1.68 -12.76 -1.87
CA ALA A 75 -1.69 -14.22 -1.84
C ALA A 75 -0.51 -14.88 -2.56
N LYS A 76 0.29 -14.12 -3.31
CA LYS A 76 1.51 -14.60 -3.99
C LYS A 76 2.75 -14.57 -3.09
N ILE A 77 2.65 -13.97 -1.92
CA ILE A 77 3.75 -13.81 -0.98
C ILE A 77 3.59 -14.83 0.14
N ASP A 78 4.61 -15.66 0.35
CA ASP A 78 4.65 -16.70 1.40
C ASP A 78 4.98 -16.15 2.80
#